data_AF-A0AAX3FM35-F1
#
_entry.id   AF-A0AAX3FM35-F1
#
_cell.length_a   1.000
_cell.length_b   1.000
_cell.length_c   1.000
_cell.angle_alpha   90.00
_cell.angle_beta   90.00
_cell.angle_gamma   90.00
#
_symmetry.space_group_name_H-M   'P 1'
#
loop_
_entity.id
_entity.type
_entity.pdbx_description
1 polymer ?
#
loop_
_entity_poly.entity_id
_entity_poly.type
_entity_poly.pdbx_seq_one_letter_code
_entity_poly.pdbx_strand_id
1 'polypeptide(L)' 'MASHFLLTSKARTLSPIKVARLSDAEAFSMLCDIRWGGEKHVVCPKCGVQHQAYFISTRKQ' A
#
# COMPACT_ATOMS: atom_id res chain seq x y z
N MET A 1 14.46 -5.06 -9.78
CA MET A 1 14.05 -6.16 -8.88
C MET A 1 13.00 -5.62 -7.93
N ALA A 2 11.80 -6.21 -7.90
CA ALA A 2 10.77 -5.79 -6.95
C ALA A 2 11.18 -6.24 -5.55
N SER A 3 11.65 -5.31 -4.72
CA SER A 3 11.99 -5.61 -3.33
C SER A 3 10.73 -6.04 -2.58
N HIS A 4 10.80 -7.18 -1.89
CA HIS A 4 9.72 -7.67 -1.05
C HIS A 4 9.23 -6.56 -0.09
N PHE A 5 7.92 -6.29 -0.08
CA PHE A 5 7.33 -5.14 0.64
C PHE A 5 7.74 -5.07 2.11
N LEU A 6 7.77 -6.21 2.81
CA LEU A 6 8.19 -6.29 4.22
C LEU A 6 9.67 -5.95 4.46
N LEU A 7 10.50 -5.95 3.41
CA LEU A 7 11.91 -5.59 3.51
C LEU A 7 12.14 -4.08 3.34
N THR A 8 11.11 -3.31 2.96
CA THR A 8 11.20 -1.84 2.92
C THR A 8 11.40 -1.27 4.33
N SER A 9 12.13 -0.17 4.44
CA SER A 9 12.37 0.51 5.73
C SER A 9 11.05 0.91 6.42
N LYS A 10 10.09 1.40 5.64
CA LYS A 10 8.75 1.78 6.13
C LYS A 10 7.95 0.59 6.65
N ALA A 11 8.00 -0.57 5.99
CA ALA A 11 7.29 -1.76 6.46
C ALA A 11 7.94 -2.38 7.71
N ARG A 12 9.27 -2.27 7.87
CA ARG A 12 9.98 -2.76 9.07
C ARG A 12 9.61 -2.00 10.35
N THR A 13 9.18 -0.75 10.23
CA THR A 13 8.74 0.07 11.37
C THR A 13 7.25 -0.11 11.73
N LEU A 14 6.51 -0.93 10.98
CA LEU A 14 5.11 -1.21 11.28
C LEU A 14 5.00 -2.07 12.54
N SER A 15 4.41 -1.51 13.58
CA SER A 15 4.10 -2.25 14.79
C SER A 15 2.84 -3.11 14.57
N PRO A 16 2.90 -4.44 14.72
CA PRO A 16 1.74 -5.31 14.53
C PRO A 16 0.57 -4.93 15.44
N ILE A 17 0.85 -4.43 16.65
CA ILE A 17 -0.17 -4.02 17.61
C ILE A 17 -0.91 -2.75 17.19
N LYS A 18 -0.26 -1.88 16.41
CA LYS A 18 -0.92 -0.71 15.83
C LYS A 18 -1.87 -1.14 14.72
N VAL A 19 -1.42 -2.04 13.84
CA VAL A 19 -2.25 -2.59 12.75
C VAL A 19 -3.48 -3.31 13.31
N ALA A 20 -3.32 -4.10 14.37
CA ALA A 20 -4.44 -4.81 15.01
C ALA A 20 -5.48 -3.90 15.67
N ARG A 21 -5.17 -2.61 15.89
CA ARG A 21 -6.10 -1.61 16.46
C ARG A 21 -6.78 -0.75 15.41
N LEU A 22 -6.36 -0.84 14.15
CA LEU A 22 -6.97 -0.11 13.04
C LEU A 22 -8.22 -0.82 12.54
N SER A 23 -9.19 -0.04 12.08
CA SER A 23 -10.29 -0.58 11.27
C SER A 23 -9.78 -1.03 9.89
N ASP A 24 -10.52 -1.90 9.22
CA ASP A 24 -10.16 -2.39 7.87
C ASP A 24 -9.91 -1.24 6.87
N ALA A 25 -10.67 -0.15 6.98
CA ALA A 25 -10.51 1.02 6.12
C ALA A 25 -9.20 1.78 6.40
N GLU A 26 -8.87 1.97 7.67
CA GLU A 26 -7.63 2.64 8.08
C GLU A 26 -6.40 1.78 7.78
N ALA A 27 -6.49 0.47 8.01
CA ALA A 27 -5.44 -0.47 7.66
C ALA A 27 -5.21 -0.48 6.15
N PHE A 28 -6.27 -0.45 5.35
CA PHE A 28 -6.18 -0.36 3.89
C PHE A 28 -5.49 0.94 3.44
N SER A 29 -5.95 2.10 3.92
CA SER A 29 -5.38 3.39 3.55
C SER A 29 -3.90 3.50 3.92
N MET A 30 -3.55 3.05 5.14
CA MET A 30 -2.16 3.01 5.60
C MET A 30 -1.29 2.09 4.72
N LEU A 31 -1.76 0.89 4.36
CA LEU A 31 -1.01 -0.02 3.50
C LEU A 31 -0.85 0.53 2.07
N CYS A 32 -1.88 1.19 1.54
CA CYS A 32 -1.81 1.89 0.26
C CYS A 32 -0.75 3.00 0.29
N ASP A 33 -0.74 3.84 1.32
CA ASP A 33 0.22 4.92 1.46
C ASP A 33 1.67 4.42 1.57
N ILE A 34 1.91 3.34 2.34
CA ILE A 34 3.25 2.76 2.49
C ILE A 34 3.74 2.14 1.18
N ARG A 35 2.86 1.44 0.47
CA ARG A 35 3.22 0.72 -0.76
C ARG A 35 3.39 1.65 -1.95
N TRP A 36 2.59 2.70 -2.00
CA TRP A 36 2.41 3.49 -3.21
C TRP A 36 2.55 5.01 -3.04
N GLY A 37 2.57 5.52 -1.81
CA GLY A 37 2.65 6.96 -1.50
C GLY A 37 1.33 7.72 -1.66
N GLY A 38 0.21 7.00 -1.79
CA GLY A 38 -1.14 7.58 -1.84
C GLY A 38 -2.15 6.65 -2.53
N GLU A 39 -3.44 7.01 -2.49
CA GLU A 39 -4.51 6.19 -3.08
C GLU A 39 -4.78 6.52 -4.57
N LYS A 40 -4.72 7.82 -4.93
CA LYS A 40 -5.16 8.31 -6.25
C LYS A 40 -4.03 8.52 -7.26
N HIS A 41 -2.80 8.70 -6.79
CA HIS A 41 -1.65 9.08 -7.60
C HIS A 41 -0.55 8.05 -7.57
N VAL A 42 -0.88 6.77 -7.87
CA VAL A 42 0.17 5.78 -7.94
C VAL A 42 0.62 5.50 -9.35
N VAL A 43 1.95 5.52 -9.46
CA VAL A 43 2.68 5.31 -10.69
C VAL A 43 3.03 3.84 -10.76
N CYS A 44 2.62 3.19 -11.83
CA CYS A 44 2.97 1.79 -12.04
C CYS A 44 4.48 1.67 -12.27
N PRO A 45 5.21 0.87 -11.49
CA PRO A 45 6.66 0.74 -11.62
C PRO A 45 7.09 0.08 -12.94
N LYS A 46 6.16 -0.50 -13.70
CA LYS A 46 6.44 -1.16 -14.98
C LYS A 46 6.42 -0.20 -16.17
N CYS A 47 5.49 0.77 -16.18
CA CYS A 47 5.28 1.69 -17.29
C CYS A 47 5.48 3.16 -16.94
N GLY A 48 5.65 3.51 -15.66
CA GLY A 48 5.89 4.90 -15.23
C GLY A 48 4.68 5.83 -15.38
N VAL A 49 3.50 5.30 -15.73
CA VAL A 49 2.27 6.06 -15.90
C VAL A 49 1.39 5.92 -14.66
N GLN A 50 0.66 6.98 -14.33
CA GLN A 50 -0.32 6.99 -13.25
C GLN A 50 -1.54 6.17 -13.65
N HIS A 51 -1.85 5.13 -12.87
CA HIS A 51 -2.97 4.23 -13.13
C HIS A 51 -3.70 3.94 -11.82
N GLN A 52 -5.00 3.69 -11.86
CA GLN A 52 -5.74 3.10 -10.74
C GLN A 52 -5.63 1.55 -10.75
N ALA A 53 -4.46 1.00 -11.11
CA ALA A 53 -4.30 -0.41 -11.46
C ALA A 53 -4.45 -1.40 -10.28
N TYR A 54 -4.60 -0.90 -9.06
CA TYR A 54 -4.65 -1.62 -7.78
C TYR A 54 -5.90 -1.25 -6.98
N PHE A 55 -6.96 -0.80 -7.68
CA PHE A 55 -8.26 -0.59 -7.07
C PHE A 55 -9.33 -1.38 -7.81
N ILE A 56 -9.35 -2.68 -7.56
CA ILE A 56 -10.49 -3.52 -7.89
C ILE A 56 -11.55 -3.27 -6.80
N SER A 57 -12.61 -2.55 -7.14
CA SER A 57 -13.66 -2.11 -6.19
C SER A 57 -14.25 -3.26 -5.36
N THR A 58 -14.33 -4.46 -5.93
CA THR A 58 -14.88 -5.65 -5.26
C THR A 58 -13.91 -6.32 -4.28
N ARG A 59 -12.61 -6.08 -4.41
CA ARG A 59 -11.56 -6.72 -3.59
C ARG A 59 -10.76 -5.75 -2.73
N LYS A 60 -10.84 -4.44 -3.00
CA LYS A 60 -9.95 -3.41 -2.41
C LYS A 60 -8.47 -3.83 -2.58
N GLN A 61 -8.06 -4.18 -3.80
CA GLN A 61 -6.71 -4.65 -4.15
C GLN A 61 -6.24 -4.13 -5.50
#